data_AF-A0A2P8VQR6-F1
#
_entry.id   AF-A0A2P8VQR6-F1
#
_cell.length_a   1.000
_cell.length_b   1.000
_cell.length_c   1.000
_cell.angle_alpha   90.00
_cell.angle_beta   90.00
_cell.angle_gamma   90.00
#
_symmetry.space_group_name_H-M   'P 1'
#
loop_
_entity.id
_entity.type
_entity.pdbx_description
1 polymer ?
#
loop_
_entity_poly.entity_id
_entity_poly.type
_entity_poly.pdbx_seq_one_letter_code
_entity_poly.pdbx_strand_id
1 'polypeptide(L)'
;MRGHYSALAALLLLAGCQAKEPPTQVVYRFDDHRYLELKGWDCEGALWFTDSQRGIHTKLYSQFYRIFTRKFIHPSERYLAITSWDTSGFTVSKDYGRTWQLAQFSPGENEPNGDSRAPREDAVSFTVVNDQGFLQTKHRLYMSSRPFDDPRVLPGGSGIHYELPDGVEGDIKYGSAGWAWGLVYMTKQGLKDSVQELQTSWQDLPDKVPEVKGYTGWDHMRCNMEAGK
;
A
#
# COMPACT_ATOMS: atom_id res chain seq x y z
N MET A 1 61.85 34.10 -46.76
CA MET A 1 61.41 32.73 -46.48
C MET A 1 60.16 32.81 -45.60
N ARG A 2 58.99 32.67 -46.22
CA ARG A 2 57.70 32.46 -45.55
C ARG A 2 57.45 30.95 -45.57
N GLY A 3 57.15 30.36 -44.42
CA GLY A 3 56.81 28.94 -44.29
C GLY A 3 55.86 28.77 -43.12
N HIS A 4 54.64 28.36 -43.44
CA HIS A 4 53.44 28.31 -42.62
C HIS A 4 53.31 26.99 -41.81
N TYR A 5 52.25 26.92 -41.00
CA TYR A 5 51.52 25.74 -40.50
C TYR A 5 52.04 25.12 -39.19
N SER A 6 51.23 24.73 -38.21
CA SER A 6 49.77 24.80 -37.99
C SER A 6 49.55 24.49 -36.51
N ALA A 7 48.88 25.37 -35.77
CA ALA A 7 48.33 25.00 -34.46
C ALA A 7 47.00 24.28 -34.72
N LEU A 8 47.01 22.94 -34.67
CA LEU A 8 45.80 22.13 -34.67
C LEU A 8 45.04 22.38 -33.36
N ALA A 9 43.99 23.19 -33.42
CA ALA A 9 42.98 23.24 -32.38
C ALA A 9 42.10 21.99 -32.50
N ALA A 10 42.30 21.02 -31.62
CA ALA A 10 41.42 19.88 -31.48
C ALA A 10 40.10 20.34 -30.83
N LEU A 11 39.07 20.57 -31.65
CA LEU A 11 37.69 20.71 -31.20
C LEU A 11 37.18 19.33 -30.77
N LEU A 12 37.31 19.01 -29.49
CA LEU A 12 36.60 17.90 -28.86
C LEU A 12 35.10 18.24 -28.84
N LEU A 13 34.36 17.75 -29.83
CA LEU A 13 32.90 17.66 -29.76
C LEU A 13 32.56 16.67 -28.64
N LEU A 14 32.36 17.20 -27.44
CA LEU A 14 31.65 16.48 -26.38
C LEU A 14 30.21 16.32 -26.84
N ALA A 15 29.92 15.25 -27.58
CA ALA A 15 28.58 14.71 -27.68
C ALA A 15 28.20 14.20 -26.28
N GLY A 16 27.82 15.13 -25.40
CA GLY A 16 27.29 14.81 -24.09
C GLY A 16 26.05 13.96 -24.32
N CYS A 17 26.14 12.68 -23.97
CA CYS A 17 24.98 11.83 -23.83
C CYS A 17 24.17 12.42 -22.65
N GLN A 18 23.29 13.38 -22.92
CA GLN A 18 22.35 13.87 -21.91
C GLN A 18 21.36 12.74 -21.67
N ALA A 19 21.56 12.00 -20.58
CA ALA A 19 20.58 11.03 -20.12
C ALA A 19 19.25 11.75 -19.93
N LYS A 20 18.21 11.27 -20.63
CA LYS A 20 16.86 11.85 -20.52
C LYS A 20 16.33 11.58 -19.12
N GLU A 21 15.86 12.64 -18.44
CA GLU A 21 15.20 12.49 -17.15
C GLU A 21 13.94 11.62 -17.29
N PRO A 22 13.67 10.69 -16.34
CA PRO A 22 12.45 9.91 -16.38
C PRO A 22 11.20 10.80 -16.31
N PRO A 23 10.16 10.54 -17.11
CA PRO A 23 8.93 11.30 -17.08
C PRO A 23 8.20 11.10 -15.76
N THR A 24 7.44 12.11 -15.35
CA THR A 24 6.55 12.03 -14.18
C THR A 24 5.10 12.04 -14.64
N GLN A 25 4.30 11.12 -14.10
CA GLN A 25 2.89 10.97 -14.45
C GLN A 25 2.05 10.88 -13.19
N VAL A 26 0.90 11.56 -13.16
CA VAL A 26 -0.13 11.28 -12.15
C VAL A 26 -0.78 9.96 -12.52
N VAL A 27 -0.53 8.92 -11.73
CA VAL A 27 -1.00 7.55 -12.01
C VAL A 27 -2.27 7.18 -11.26
N TYR A 28 -2.65 7.97 -10.26
CA TYR A 28 -3.90 7.81 -9.54
C TYR A 28 -4.34 9.12 -8.91
N ARG A 29 -5.64 9.37 -8.86
CA ARG A 29 -6.23 10.48 -8.10
C ARG A 29 -7.22 9.92 -7.10
N PHE A 30 -7.00 10.21 -5.81
CA PHE A 30 -7.96 9.89 -4.77
C PHE A 30 -9.13 10.88 -4.82
N ASP A 31 -8.81 12.12 -5.16
CA ASP A 31 -9.72 13.25 -5.38
C ASP A 31 -8.93 14.39 -6.07
N ASP A 32 -9.42 15.62 -5.94
CA ASP A 32 -8.91 16.82 -6.60
C ASP A 32 -7.52 17.25 -6.10
N HIS A 33 -7.18 16.93 -4.84
CA HIS A 33 -5.99 17.43 -4.15
C HIS A 33 -5.02 16.33 -3.71
N ARG A 34 -5.47 15.07 -3.68
CA ARG A 34 -4.66 13.90 -3.34
C ARG A 34 -4.42 13.01 -4.56
N TYR A 35 -3.15 12.70 -4.83
CA TYR A 35 -2.78 11.90 -5.99
C TYR A 35 -1.45 11.16 -5.83
N LEU A 36 -1.24 10.14 -6.68
CA LEU A 36 0.01 9.41 -6.78
C LEU A 36 0.76 9.83 -8.05
N GLU A 37 2.06 10.08 -7.90
CA GLU A 37 2.96 10.44 -8.99
C GLU A 37 3.99 9.33 -9.20
N LEU A 38 4.08 8.82 -10.42
CA LEU A 38 5.09 7.85 -10.83
C LEU A 38 6.15 8.58 -11.66
N LYS A 39 7.41 8.59 -11.19
CA LYS A 39 8.56 9.03 -11.98
C LYS A 39 9.33 7.79 -12.44
N GLY A 40 9.31 7.52 -13.74
CA GLY A 40 9.89 6.29 -14.28
C GLY A 40 9.53 6.02 -15.74
N TRP A 41 9.93 4.86 -16.23
CA TRP A 41 9.76 4.43 -17.63
C TRP A 41 8.83 3.22 -17.67
N ASP A 42 8.07 3.04 -18.76
CA ASP A 42 7.26 1.83 -18.97
C ASP A 42 6.32 1.49 -17.79
N CYS A 43 5.80 2.53 -17.13
CA CYS A 43 4.93 2.42 -15.95
C CYS A 43 5.56 1.69 -14.75
N GLU A 44 6.89 1.80 -14.65
CA GLU A 44 7.69 1.33 -13.53
C GLU A 44 8.64 2.44 -13.06
N GLY A 45 8.73 2.65 -11.74
CA GLY A 45 9.65 3.67 -11.22
C GLY A 45 9.48 4.00 -9.75
N ALA A 46 9.85 5.22 -9.41
CA ALA A 46 9.66 5.76 -8.07
C ALA A 46 8.24 6.32 -7.92
N LEU A 47 7.63 6.16 -6.74
CA LEU A 47 6.25 6.58 -6.48
C LEU A 47 6.22 7.60 -5.34
N TRP A 48 5.45 8.67 -5.53
CA TRP A 48 5.15 9.67 -4.51
C TRP A 48 3.66 9.76 -4.25
N PHE A 49 3.32 10.10 -3.01
CA PHE A 49 2.00 10.54 -2.61
C PHE A 49 2.04 12.05 -2.40
N THR A 50 1.06 12.74 -2.94
CA THR A 50 0.90 14.19 -2.81
C THR A 50 -0.49 14.51 -2.28
N ASP A 51 -0.54 15.36 -1.25
CA ASP A 51 -1.75 16.04 -0.78
C ASP A 51 -1.45 17.54 -0.76
N SER A 52 -2.00 18.27 -1.74
CA SER A 52 -1.72 19.69 -1.90
C SER A 52 -2.37 20.58 -0.84
N GLN A 53 -3.48 20.14 -0.23
CA GLN A 53 -4.14 20.89 0.84
C GLN A 53 -3.40 20.78 2.17
N ARG A 54 -2.80 19.61 2.44
CA ARG A 54 -2.01 19.36 3.64
C ARG A 54 -0.52 19.67 3.48
N GLY A 55 -0.09 20.05 2.27
CA GLY A 55 1.32 20.31 1.97
C GLY A 55 2.21 19.07 2.09
N ILE A 56 1.67 17.89 1.79
CA ILE A 56 2.38 16.61 1.91
C ILE A 56 2.88 16.22 0.52
N HIS A 57 4.16 15.87 0.44
CA HIS A 57 4.77 15.23 -0.72
C HIS A 57 5.79 14.20 -0.24
N THR A 58 5.38 12.95 -0.21
CA THR A 58 6.14 11.86 0.43
C THR A 58 6.49 10.80 -0.60
N LYS A 59 7.75 10.36 -0.63
CA LYS A 59 8.21 9.27 -1.48
C LYS A 59 7.86 7.92 -0.83
N LEU A 60 7.08 7.10 -1.52
CA LEU A 60 6.64 5.78 -1.06
C LEU A 60 7.60 4.69 -1.54
N TYR A 61 8.00 4.76 -2.81
CA TYR A 61 8.92 3.83 -3.43
C TYR A 61 10.08 4.60 -4.08
N SER A 62 11.30 4.15 -3.87
CA SER A 62 12.49 4.76 -4.48
C SER A 62 12.70 4.36 -5.93
N GLN A 63 12.14 3.22 -6.37
CA GLN A 63 12.22 2.64 -7.71
C GLN A 63 11.33 1.38 -7.79
N PHE A 64 11.18 0.82 -9.00
CA PHE A 64 10.51 -0.45 -9.30
C PHE A 64 9.03 -0.59 -8.89
N TYR A 65 8.38 0.49 -8.46
CA TYR A 65 6.93 0.47 -8.25
C TYR A 65 6.23 0.33 -9.60
N ARG A 66 5.33 -0.63 -9.67
CA ARG A 66 4.43 -0.85 -10.81
C ARG A 66 2.99 -0.69 -10.34
N ILE A 67 2.19 0.01 -11.13
CA ILE A 67 0.80 0.33 -10.77
C ILE A 67 -0.04 -0.94 -10.57
N PHE A 68 -0.96 -0.88 -9.61
CA PHE A 68 -1.99 -1.90 -9.46
C PHE A 68 -3.02 -1.77 -10.58
N THR A 69 -3.32 -2.88 -11.27
CA THR A 69 -4.08 -2.84 -12.54
C THR A 69 -5.52 -3.34 -12.42
N ARG A 70 -6.03 -3.51 -11.21
CA ARG A 70 -7.44 -3.83 -10.96
C ARG A 70 -8.17 -2.63 -10.40
N LYS A 71 -9.47 -2.79 -10.13
CA LYS A 71 -10.28 -1.73 -9.52
C LYS A 71 -9.68 -1.31 -8.20
N PHE A 72 -9.45 -0.01 -8.05
CA PHE A 72 -8.77 0.60 -6.91
C PHE A 72 -9.60 1.81 -6.46
N ILE A 73 -10.29 1.67 -5.32
CA ILE A 73 -11.22 2.67 -4.79
C ILE A 73 -10.73 3.13 -3.44
N HIS A 74 -10.45 4.42 -3.28
CA HIS A 74 -9.77 4.90 -2.08
C HIS A 74 -10.33 6.23 -1.57
N PRO A 75 -11.53 6.23 -0.94
CA PRO A 75 -12.12 7.41 -0.33
C PRO A 75 -11.46 7.82 1.00
N SER A 76 -10.85 6.90 1.75
CA SER A 76 -10.36 7.20 3.11
C SER A 76 -9.23 8.24 3.09
N GLU A 77 -9.24 9.15 4.06
CA GLU A 77 -8.22 10.20 4.18
C GLU A 77 -7.15 9.87 5.21
N ARG A 78 -7.54 9.35 6.38
CA ARG A 78 -6.63 9.10 7.49
C ARG A 78 -5.80 7.84 7.25
N TYR A 79 -6.47 6.75 6.88
CA TYR A 79 -5.80 5.51 6.49
C TYR A 79 -5.62 5.42 4.97
N LEU A 80 -4.37 5.46 4.53
CA LEU A 80 -4.00 5.21 3.15
C LEU A 80 -3.33 3.85 3.04
N ALA A 81 -3.54 3.17 1.93
CA ALA A 81 -2.91 1.88 1.66
C ALA A 81 -2.72 1.76 0.16
N ILE A 82 -1.51 1.44 -0.25
CA ILE A 82 -1.11 1.30 -1.65
C ILE A 82 -0.55 -0.10 -1.82
N THR A 83 -1.12 -0.87 -2.75
CA THR A 83 -0.52 -2.12 -3.22
C THR A 83 0.12 -1.90 -4.59
N SER A 84 0.96 -2.84 -5.00
CA SER A 84 1.66 -2.81 -6.28
C SER A 84 1.07 -3.84 -7.24
N TRP A 85 1.53 -3.82 -8.48
CA TRP A 85 1.21 -4.83 -9.49
C TRP A 85 1.26 -6.27 -8.94
N ASP A 86 2.30 -6.63 -8.20
CA ASP A 86 2.48 -8.01 -7.70
C ASP A 86 1.52 -8.43 -6.58
N THR A 87 0.79 -7.48 -5.99
CA THR A 87 -0.12 -7.71 -4.84
C THR A 87 0.55 -8.50 -3.71
N SER A 88 1.83 -8.23 -3.43
CA SER A 88 2.62 -8.96 -2.42
C SER A 88 2.58 -8.35 -1.01
N GLY A 89 2.11 -7.11 -0.90
CA GLY A 89 1.97 -6.38 0.35
C GLY A 89 1.41 -4.98 0.12
N PHE A 90 1.50 -4.14 1.15
CA PHE A 90 0.93 -2.80 1.15
C PHE A 90 1.88 -1.80 1.79
N THR A 91 1.96 -0.61 1.21
CA THR A 91 2.55 0.57 1.85
C THR A 91 1.42 1.40 2.41
N VAL A 92 1.36 1.58 3.73
CA VAL A 92 0.22 2.16 4.43
C VAL A 92 0.60 3.40 5.23
N SER A 93 -0.31 4.34 5.35
CA SER A 93 -0.22 5.50 6.25
C SER A 93 -1.45 5.52 7.15
N LYS A 94 -1.27 5.93 8.40
CA LYS A 94 -2.33 6.04 9.41
C LYS A 94 -2.58 7.50 9.83
N ASP A 95 -1.93 8.43 9.15
CA ASP A 95 -1.78 9.83 9.54
C ASP A 95 -1.86 10.77 8.33
N TYR A 96 -2.78 10.48 7.40
CA TYR A 96 -3.05 11.31 6.22
C TYR A 96 -1.91 11.39 5.20
N GLY A 97 -1.05 10.36 5.14
CA GLY A 97 0.07 10.28 4.21
C GLY A 97 1.36 10.95 4.70
N ARG A 98 1.43 11.36 5.98
CA ARG A 98 2.63 11.97 6.56
C ARG A 98 3.73 10.93 6.79
N THR A 99 3.39 9.80 7.39
CA THR A 99 4.30 8.68 7.61
C THR A 99 3.76 7.42 6.95
N TRP A 100 4.68 6.58 6.48
CA TRP A 100 4.36 5.36 5.75
C TRP A 100 5.11 4.17 6.33
N GLN A 101 4.45 3.03 6.35
CA GLN A 101 4.96 1.76 6.88
C GLN A 101 4.53 0.62 5.97
N LEU A 102 5.21 -0.53 6.07
CA LEU A 102 4.78 -1.74 5.40
C LEU A 102 3.68 -2.41 6.20
N ALA A 103 2.61 -2.81 5.51
CA ALA A 103 1.66 -3.79 5.98
C ALA A 103 1.75 -5.05 5.12
N GLN A 104 1.52 -6.19 5.73
CA GLN A 104 1.73 -7.50 5.12
C GLN A 104 0.47 -8.35 5.21
N PHE A 105 0.44 -9.43 4.44
CA PHE A 105 -0.51 -10.51 4.71
C PHE A 105 -0.14 -11.22 6.00
N SER A 106 -1.15 -11.62 6.79
CA SER A 106 -0.89 -12.42 7.99
C SER A 106 -0.17 -13.70 7.60
N PRO A 107 0.89 -14.10 8.33
CA PRO A 107 1.40 -15.46 8.27
C PRO A 107 0.29 -16.48 8.53
N GLY A 108 0.42 -17.67 7.96
CA GLY A 108 -0.56 -18.76 8.11
C GLY A 108 -1.57 -18.86 6.96
N GLU A 109 -2.49 -19.81 7.09
CA GLU A 109 -3.37 -20.24 6.01
C GLU A 109 -4.53 -19.27 5.77
N ASN A 110 -4.37 -18.37 4.80
CA ASN A 110 -5.43 -17.46 4.37
C ASN A 110 -6.16 -18.00 3.13
N GLU A 111 -5.49 -18.83 2.34
CA GLU A 111 -5.99 -19.42 1.11
C GLU A 111 -6.27 -20.93 1.26
N PRO A 112 -7.17 -21.51 0.43
CA PRO A 112 -7.49 -22.94 0.48
C PRO A 112 -6.30 -23.89 0.27
N ASN A 113 -5.22 -23.41 -0.36
CA ASN A 113 -4.00 -24.17 -0.59
C ASN A 113 -2.97 -24.03 0.56
N GLY A 114 -3.32 -23.36 1.66
CA GLY A 114 -2.47 -23.14 2.82
C GLY A 114 -1.59 -21.87 2.73
N ASP A 115 -1.62 -21.15 1.61
CA ASP A 115 -0.80 -19.94 1.44
C ASP A 115 -1.32 -18.77 2.29
N SER A 116 -0.41 -17.86 2.63
CA SER A 116 -0.73 -16.61 3.33
C SER A 116 -1.40 -15.57 2.46
N ARG A 117 -1.30 -15.68 1.14
CA ARG A 117 -1.87 -14.72 0.20
C ARG A 117 -2.30 -15.38 -1.10
N ALA A 118 -3.36 -14.86 -1.67
CA ALA A 118 -3.76 -15.19 -3.03
C ALA A 118 -2.65 -14.89 -4.05
N PRO A 119 -2.60 -15.65 -5.16
CA PRO A 119 -1.89 -15.25 -6.37
C PRO A 119 -2.38 -13.90 -6.90
N ARG A 120 -1.51 -13.12 -7.55
CA ARG A 120 -1.87 -11.76 -7.99
C ARG A 120 -3.01 -11.78 -9.01
N GLU A 121 -3.08 -12.82 -9.83
CA GLU A 121 -4.08 -13.02 -10.87
C GLU A 121 -5.50 -13.19 -10.32
N ASP A 122 -5.61 -13.49 -9.02
CA ASP A 122 -6.88 -13.60 -8.32
C ASP A 122 -7.33 -12.28 -7.72
N ALA A 123 -6.49 -11.25 -7.66
CA ALA A 123 -6.90 -9.92 -7.23
C ALA A 123 -8.00 -9.37 -8.16
N VAL A 124 -9.13 -8.99 -7.55
CA VAL A 124 -10.31 -8.43 -8.23
C VAL A 124 -10.39 -6.92 -8.00
N SER A 125 -10.21 -6.48 -6.76
CA SER A 125 -10.21 -5.06 -6.42
C SER A 125 -9.52 -4.80 -5.09
N PHE A 126 -8.98 -3.59 -4.93
CA PHE A 126 -8.55 -3.09 -3.64
C PHE A 126 -9.35 -1.84 -3.28
N THR A 127 -9.95 -1.82 -2.09
CA THR A 127 -10.78 -0.72 -1.61
C THR A 127 -10.33 -0.29 -0.22
N VAL A 128 -10.25 1.01 0.04
CA VAL A 128 -9.93 1.54 1.36
C VAL A 128 -11.03 2.51 1.79
N VAL A 129 -11.92 2.04 2.65
CA VAL A 129 -13.13 2.75 3.09
C VAL A 129 -13.27 2.62 4.60
N ASN A 130 -13.81 3.67 5.24
CA ASN A 130 -13.96 3.73 6.70
C ASN A 130 -12.64 3.47 7.44
N ASP A 131 -11.53 3.97 6.90
CA ASP A 131 -10.19 3.79 7.45
C ASP A 131 -9.74 2.31 7.58
N GLN A 132 -10.30 1.44 6.74
CA GLN A 132 -9.99 0.01 6.69
C GLN A 132 -9.72 -0.41 5.24
N GLY A 133 -8.73 -1.28 5.03
CA GLY A 133 -8.37 -1.80 3.72
C GLY A 133 -9.02 -3.15 3.42
N PHE A 134 -9.42 -3.33 2.16
CA PHE A 134 -10.12 -4.51 1.67
C PHE A 134 -9.54 -4.95 0.32
N LEU A 135 -8.84 -6.09 0.29
CA LEU A 135 -8.43 -6.74 -0.95
C LEU A 135 -9.41 -7.88 -1.26
N GLN A 136 -10.25 -7.67 -2.27
CA GLN A 136 -11.13 -8.70 -2.81
C GLN A 136 -10.34 -9.54 -3.80
N THR A 137 -10.36 -10.85 -3.62
CA THR A 137 -9.86 -11.84 -4.58
C THR A 137 -10.99 -12.67 -5.14
N LYS A 138 -10.71 -13.60 -6.06
CA LYS A 138 -11.72 -14.55 -6.58
C LYS A 138 -12.31 -15.45 -5.49
N HIS A 139 -11.57 -15.67 -4.40
CA HIS A 139 -11.91 -16.68 -3.39
C HIS A 139 -12.12 -16.11 -1.99
N ARG A 140 -11.51 -14.96 -1.68
CA ARG A 140 -11.43 -14.42 -0.33
C ARG A 140 -11.58 -12.91 -0.29
N LEU A 141 -11.93 -12.42 0.89
CA LEU A 141 -11.83 -11.01 1.25
C LEU A 141 -10.75 -10.87 2.33
N TYR A 142 -9.67 -10.19 1.99
CA TYR A 142 -8.63 -9.79 2.92
C TYR A 142 -8.99 -8.43 3.51
N MET A 143 -8.86 -8.31 4.82
CA MET A 143 -9.20 -7.10 5.57
C MET A 143 -8.05 -6.71 6.48
N SER A 144 -7.77 -5.41 6.56
CA SER A 144 -7.08 -4.88 7.74
C SER A 144 -8.02 -4.85 8.94
N SER A 145 -7.51 -4.63 10.14
CA SER A 145 -8.36 -4.38 11.32
C SER A 145 -9.19 -3.11 11.17
N ARG A 146 -10.23 -3.00 12.00
CA ARG A 146 -11.01 -1.78 12.22
C ARG A 146 -10.11 -0.62 12.71
N PRO A 147 -10.57 0.64 12.58
CA PRO A 147 -9.69 1.80 12.58
C PRO A 147 -9.18 2.30 13.94
N PHE A 148 -8.78 1.36 14.80
CA PHE A 148 -8.27 1.56 16.15
C PHE A 148 -7.48 0.35 16.65
N ASP A 149 -6.52 0.61 17.55
CA ASP A 149 -5.90 -0.44 18.38
C ASP A 149 -6.82 -0.76 19.56
N ASP A 150 -6.89 -2.03 19.99
CA ASP A 150 -7.72 -2.42 21.13
C ASP A 150 -7.23 -1.70 22.42
N PRO A 151 -8.07 -0.90 23.08
CA PRO A 151 -7.64 -0.12 24.25
C PRO A 151 -7.07 -0.97 25.39
N ARG A 152 -7.48 -2.24 25.49
CA ARG A 152 -7.02 -3.16 26.53
C ARG A 152 -5.55 -3.54 26.37
N VAL A 153 -5.00 -3.46 25.16
CA VAL A 153 -3.60 -3.82 24.85
C VAL A 153 -2.73 -2.61 24.54
N LEU A 154 -3.20 -1.39 24.81
CA LEU A 154 -2.41 -0.16 24.78
C LEU A 154 -1.63 0.05 26.10
N PRO A 155 -0.65 0.98 26.16
CA PRO A 155 0.05 1.31 27.40
C PRO A 155 -0.94 1.64 28.53
N GLY A 156 -0.86 0.94 29.66
CA GLY A 156 -1.76 1.10 30.80
C GLY A 156 -3.12 0.38 30.67
N GLY A 157 -3.35 -0.35 29.58
CA GLY A 157 -4.54 -1.18 29.39
C GLY A 157 -4.58 -2.41 30.31
N SER A 158 -5.77 -2.98 30.48
CA SER A 158 -6.03 -4.13 31.36
C SER A 158 -5.40 -5.44 30.89
N GLY A 159 -4.97 -5.52 29.62
CA GLY A 159 -4.74 -6.78 28.92
C GLY A 159 -6.04 -7.50 28.56
N ILE A 160 -5.89 -8.62 27.86
CA ILE A 160 -6.98 -9.53 27.47
C ILE A 160 -6.62 -10.91 28.01
N HIS A 161 -7.37 -11.37 29.02
CA HIS A 161 -7.33 -12.76 29.45
C HIS A 161 -8.20 -13.61 28.51
N TYR A 162 -7.72 -14.78 28.14
CA TYR A 162 -8.46 -15.72 27.29
C TYR A 162 -8.27 -17.16 27.77
N GLU A 163 -9.27 -17.99 27.49
CA GLU A 163 -9.24 -19.44 27.69
C GLU A 163 -9.68 -20.09 26.36
N LEU A 164 -8.83 -20.95 25.82
CA LEU A 164 -9.09 -21.70 24.61
C LEU A 164 -9.99 -22.91 24.89
N PRO A 165 -10.69 -23.48 23.88
CA PRO A 165 -11.58 -24.63 24.08
C PRO A 165 -10.92 -25.88 24.67
N ASP A 166 -9.59 -26.01 24.55
CA ASP A 166 -8.79 -27.08 25.14
C ASP A 166 -8.34 -26.79 26.59
N GLY A 167 -8.80 -25.68 27.18
CA GLY A 167 -8.50 -25.25 28.55
C GLY A 167 -7.18 -24.49 28.68
N VAL A 168 -6.50 -24.15 27.58
CA VAL A 168 -5.30 -23.32 27.63
C VAL A 168 -5.68 -21.87 27.91
N GLU A 169 -5.24 -21.37 29.07
CA GLU A 169 -5.38 -19.96 29.44
C GLU A 169 -4.16 -19.14 29.05
N GLY A 170 -4.37 -17.86 28.77
CA GLY A 170 -3.30 -16.92 28.50
C GLY A 170 -3.72 -15.46 28.66
N ASP A 171 -2.72 -14.58 28.64
CA ASP A 171 -2.91 -13.13 28.71
C ASP A 171 -2.22 -12.43 27.53
N ILE A 172 -2.96 -11.57 26.85
CA ILE A 172 -2.41 -10.60 25.90
C ILE A 172 -2.17 -9.29 26.66
N LYS A 173 -0.92 -8.84 26.68
CA LYS A 173 -0.51 -7.61 27.36
C LYS A 173 -0.05 -6.58 26.32
N TYR A 174 0.16 -5.35 26.78
CA TYR A 174 0.80 -4.33 25.97
C TYR A 174 2.13 -4.87 25.39
N GLY A 175 2.30 -4.71 24.07
CA GLY A 175 3.47 -5.18 23.33
C GLY A 175 3.42 -6.64 22.86
N SER A 176 2.43 -7.44 23.29
CA SER A 176 2.27 -8.84 22.84
C SER A 176 1.01 -9.10 22.00
N ALA A 177 0.23 -8.06 21.69
CA ALA A 177 -1.01 -8.15 20.91
C ALA A 177 -0.81 -8.35 19.40
N GLY A 178 0.42 -8.55 18.93
CA GLY A 178 0.73 -8.70 17.51
C GLY A 178 0.65 -7.37 16.75
N TRP A 179 -0.05 -7.37 15.62
CA TRP A 179 -0.08 -6.24 14.70
C TRP A 179 -1.05 -5.14 15.13
N ALA A 180 -0.54 -3.92 15.18
CA ALA A 180 -1.36 -2.73 15.36
C ALA A 180 -2.32 -2.52 14.18
N TRP A 181 -3.30 -1.63 14.38
CA TRP A 181 -4.27 -1.22 13.39
C TRP A 181 -3.62 -0.98 12.02
N GLY A 182 -4.19 -1.63 10.99
CA GLY A 182 -3.85 -1.36 9.60
C GLY A 182 -2.54 -1.97 9.11
N LEU A 183 -1.81 -2.72 9.95
CA LEU A 183 -0.48 -3.27 9.61
C LEU A 183 -0.49 -4.73 9.13
N VAL A 184 -1.64 -5.41 9.20
CA VAL A 184 -1.81 -6.77 8.69
C VAL A 184 -3.12 -6.89 7.93
N TYR A 185 -3.12 -7.69 6.87
CA TYR A 185 -4.29 -8.07 6.09
C TYR A 185 -4.52 -9.58 6.25
N MET A 186 -5.74 -9.96 6.62
CA MET A 186 -6.11 -11.36 6.84
C MET A 186 -7.52 -11.64 6.35
N THR A 187 -7.78 -12.88 6.00
CA THR A 187 -9.13 -13.38 5.71
C THR A 187 -9.79 -13.81 7.02
N LYS A 188 -11.11 -13.99 7.03
CA LYS A 188 -11.79 -14.61 8.19
C LYS A 188 -11.24 -16.00 8.53
N GLN A 189 -10.76 -16.73 7.52
CA GLN A 189 -10.09 -18.02 7.73
C GLN A 189 -8.75 -17.85 8.44
N GLY A 190 -7.92 -16.91 7.99
CA GLY A 190 -6.62 -16.65 8.62
C GLY A 190 -6.73 -15.97 10.00
N LEU A 191 -7.86 -15.31 10.28
CA LEU A 191 -8.16 -14.75 11.60
C LEU A 191 -8.51 -15.84 12.62
N LYS A 192 -9.19 -16.90 12.17
CA LYS A 192 -9.64 -17.98 13.05
C LYS A 192 -8.46 -18.61 13.79
N ASP A 193 -8.65 -18.84 15.08
CA ASP A 193 -7.66 -19.45 15.98
C ASP A 193 -6.37 -18.60 16.13
N SER A 194 -6.43 -17.32 15.73
CA SER A 194 -5.31 -16.37 15.88
C SER A 194 -5.50 -15.46 17.10
N VAL A 195 -4.41 -15.00 17.71
CA VAL A 195 -4.45 -14.04 18.82
C VAL A 195 -5.15 -12.72 18.44
N GLN A 196 -5.19 -12.37 17.15
CA GLN A 196 -5.90 -11.18 16.66
C GLN A 196 -7.41 -11.30 16.86
N GLU A 197 -7.98 -12.51 16.82
CA GLU A 197 -9.42 -12.74 16.99
C GLU A 197 -9.91 -12.41 18.40
N LEU A 198 -9.01 -12.21 19.37
CA LEU A 198 -9.37 -11.84 20.74
C LEU A 198 -9.52 -10.32 20.92
N GLN A 199 -9.11 -9.54 19.92
CA GLN A 199 -9.15 -8.08 19.93
C GLN A 199 -10.44 -7.55 19.33
N THR A 200 -10.97 -6.47 19.93
CA THR A 200 -12.19 -5.78 19.49
C THR A 200 -12.08 -5.18 18.09
N SER A 201 -10.86 -4.86 17.64
CA SER A 201 -10.58 -4.34 16.31
C SER A 201 -10.75 -5.39 15.19
N TRP A 202 -10.88 -6.67 15.54
CA TRP A 202 -11.12 -7.78 14.61
C TRP A 202 -12.51 -8.42 14.74
N GLN A 203 -13.38 -7.86 15.58
CA GLN A 203 -14.76 -8.36 15.72
C GLN A 203 -15.68 -7.82 14.64
N ASP A 204 -16.76 -8.56 14.37
CA ASP A 204 -17.86 -8.15 13.48
C ASP A 204 -17.36 -7.69 12.09
N LEU A 205 -16.40 -8.41 11.52
CA LEU A 205 -15.87 -8.11 10.19
C LEU A 205 -16.92 -8.39 9.10
N PRO A 206 -17.02 -7.53 8.07
CA PRO A 206 -17.99 -7.71 7.01
C PRO A 206 -17.64 -8.90 6.11
N ASP A 207 -18.65 -9.48 5.45
CA ASP A 207 -18.46 -10.55 4.44
C ASP A 207 -18.15 -10.00 3.04
N LYS A 208 -18.36 -8.70 2.83
CA LYS A 208 -18.13 -8.01 1.56
C LYS A 208 -17.57 -6.61 1.82
N VAL A 209 -16.92 -6.05 0.81
CA VAL A 209 -16.44 -4.66 0.85
C VAL A 209 -17.63 -3.72 1.19
N PRO A 210 -17.49 -2.84 2.20
CA PRO A 210 -18.52 -1.85 2.51
C PRO A 210 -18.84 -0.94 1.32
N GLU A 211 -20.08 -0.45 1.26
CA GLU A 211 -20.52 0.46 0.21
C GLU A 211 -19.72 1.77 0.25
N VAL A 212 -19.21 2.19 -0.92
CA VAL A 212 -18.51 3.47 -1.09
C VAL A 212 -19.47 4.49 -1.69
N LYS A 213 -19.73 5.59 -0.98
CA LYS A 213 -20.66 6.65 -1.39
C LYS A 213 -19.93 7.93 -1.71
N GLY A 214 -20.37 8.64 -2.76
CA GLY A 214 -19.87 9.98 -3.09
C GLY A 214 -18.39 10.04 -3.51
N TYR A 215 -17.79 8.92 -3.90
CA TYR A 215 -16.38 8.89 -4.30
C TYR A 215 -16.17 9.52 -5.68
N THR A 216 -15.26 10.49 -5.76
CA THR A 216 -14.98 11.29 -6.97
C THR A 216 -13.63 10.99 -7.61
N GLY A 217 -12.78 10.21 -6.94
CA GLY A 217 -11.48 9.82 -7.47
C GLY A 217 -11.56 8.79 -8.58
N TRP A 218 -10.39 8.37 -9.06
CA TRP A 218 -10.30 7.37 -10.11
C TRP A 218 -10.61 5.97 -9.57
N ASP A 219 -11.25 5.15 -10.40
CA ASP A 219 -11.56 3.76 -10.05
C ASP A 219 -10.45 2.77 -10.42
N HIS A 220 -9.43 3.22 -11.14
CA HIS A 220 -8.26 2.46 -11.54
C HIS A 220 -7.04 3.38 -11.59
N MET A 221 -5.87 2.81 -11.29
CA MET A 221 -4.61 3.47 -11.65
C MET A 221 -4.45 3.47 -13.17
N ARG A 222 -3.81 4.51 -13.70
CA ARG A 222 -3.61 4.72 -15.14
C ARG A 222 -2.17 5.12 -15.36
N CYS A 223 -1.58 4.67 -16.46
CA CYS A 223 -0.24 5.10 -16.83
C CYS A 223 -0.03 4.99 -18.33
N ASN A 224 0.68 5.96 -18.92
CA ASN A 224 1.08 5.94 -20.32
C ASN A 224 2.47 5.28 -20.45
N MET A 225 2.51 4.14 -21.12
CA MET A 225 3.75 3.38 -21.40
C MET A 225 4.72 4.15 -22.30
N GLU A 226 4.20 5.07 -23.12
CA GLU A 226 4.99 5.83 -24.10
C GLU A 226 5.43 7.20 -23.58
N ALA A 227 5.18 7.50 -22.30
CA ALA A 227 5.58 8.76 -21.72
C ALA A 227 7.10 8.95 -21.84
N GLY A 228 7.51 10.12 -22.33
CA GLY A 228 8.91 10.48 -22.44
C GLY A 228 9.71 9.68 -23.48
N LYS A 229 9.10 8.84 -24.32
CA LYS A 229 9.80 8.22 -25.46
C LYS A 229 9.91 9.21 -26.63
#